data_AF-A0A835I7R8-F1
#
_entry.id   AF-A0A835I7R8-F1
#
_cell.length_a   1.000
_cell.length_b   1.000
_cell.length_c   1.000
_cell.angle_alpha   90.00
_cell.angle_beta   90.00
_cell.angle_gamma   90.00
#
_symmetry.space_group_name_H-M   'P 1'
#
loop_
_entity.id
_entity.type
_entity.pdbx_description
1 polymer ?
#
loop_
_entity_poly.entity_id
_entity_poly.type
_entity_poly.pdbx_seq_one_letter_code
_entity_poly.pdbx_strand_id
1 'polypeptide(L)'
;MFKPSMVSFIGVVYNGRWFLKGLGSHHQVPSEVYHPENDIWYPVSNGMVSGWRNSSAFLDGHLYALDCKDGCKLRIYNSDTDSWSKHIDSKLHMGSSRALEATAFLPLNGKLCIIRNNMRITMVDVSKSDNAGEVIADQLWETIAGKGQFKNFVANLLSSFAGRNRLKCHILHCQVLQA
;
A
#
# COMPACT_ATOMS: atom_id res chain seq x y z
N MET A 1 -24.33 -12.92 -9.05
CA MET A 1 -22.93 -12.48 -9.02
C MET A 1 -22.86 -11.09 -9.64
N PHE A 2 -22.90 -10.05 -8.82
CA PHE A 2 -22.79 -8.66 -9.28
C PHE A 2 -21.32 -8.36 -9.58
N LYS A 3 -21.05 -7.83 -10.78
CA LYS A 3 -19.71 -7.47 -11.23
C LYS A 3 -19.43 -6.03 -10.78
N PRO A 4 -18.24 -5.71 -10.24
CA PRO A 4 -17.87 -4.33 -9.94
C PRO A 4 -18.11 -3.44 -11.17
N SER A 5 -18.64 -2.24 -10.95
CA SER A 5 -18.96 -1.27 -12.03
C SER A 5 -17.71 -0.68 -12.70
N MET A 6 -16.52 -1.05 -12.20
CA MET A 6 -15.23 -0.46 -12.50
C MET A 6 -14.12 -1.51 -12.56
N VAL A 7 -13.01 -1.13 -13.20
CA VAL A 7 -11.73 -1.84 -13.08
C VAL A 7 -10.96 -1.23 -11.90
N SER A 8 -10.80 -1.98 -10.81
CA SER A 8 -10.10 -1.52 -9.61
C SER A 8 -8.60 -1.40 -9.84
N PHE A 9 -7.99 -0.34 -9.32
CA PHE A 9 -6.53 -0.21 -9.24
C PHE A 9 -6.03 0.03 -7.80
N ILE A 10 -6.93 0.32 -6.85
CA ILE A 10 -6.65 0.32 -5.41
C ILE A 10 -7.76 -0.49 -4.71
N GLY A 11 -7.38 -1.35 -3.76
CA GLY A 11 -8.32 -2.06 -2.90
C GLY A 11 -7.79 -2.17 -1.47
N VAL A 12 -8.67 -2.12 -0.47
CA VAL A 12 -8.30 -2.32 0.93
C VAL A 12 -9.41 -3.07 1.63
N VAL A 13 -9.06 -4.10 2.39
CA VAL A 13 -9.94 -4.68 3.40
C VAL A 13 -9.66 -3.97 4.73
N TYR A 14 -10.69 -3.34 5.29
CA TYR A 14 -10.62 -2.63 6.56
C TYR A 14 -11.90 -2.86 7.37
N ASN A 15 -11.78 -3.28 8.63
CA ASN A 15 -12.90 -3.64 9.51
C ASN A 15 -13.92 -4.55 8.81
N GLY A 16 -13.45 -5.63 8.18
CA GLY A 16 -14.29 -6.62 7.50
C GLY A 16 -14.96 -6.17 6.20
N ARG A 17 -14.77 -4.90 5.78
CA ARG A 17 -15.35 -4.35 4.55
C ARG A 17 -14.30 -4.16 3.47
N TRP A 18 -14.71 -4.29 2.21
CA TRP A 18 -13.78 -4.21 1.07
C TRP A 18 -14.01 -2.91 0.33
N PHE A 19 -13.06 -2.00 0.43
CA PHE A 19 -13.08 -0.72 -0.23
C PHE A 19 -12.30 -0.83 -1.53
N LEU A 20 -12.90 -0.43 -2.65
CA LEU A 20 -12.26 -0.41 -3.96
C LEU A 20 -12.32 0.99 -4.54
N LYS A 21 -11.29 1.34 -5.31
CA LYS A 21 -11.25 2.52 -6.18
C LYS A 21 -10.70 2.12 -7.54
N GLY A 22 -11.35 2.61 -8.58
CA GLY A 22 -11.14 2.09 -9.92
C GLY A 22 -11.55 3.07 -11.00
N LEU A 23 -11.45 2.61 -12.25
CA LEU A 23 -11.89 3.35 -13.43
C LEU A 23 -13.23 2.78 -13.90
N GLY A 24 -14.26 3.62 -13.92
CA GLY A 24 -15.58 3.29 -14.46
C GLY A 24 -15.65 3.47 -15.97
N SER A 25 -16.76 3.01 -16.56
CA SER A 25 -17.01 3.05 -18.02
C SER A 25 -16.91 4.45 -18.65
N HIS A 26 -17.26 5.51 -17.91
CA HIS A 26 -17.25 6.89 -18.41
C HIS A 26 -16.01 7.68 -17.97
N HIS A 27 -14.87 6.99 -17.75
CA HIS A 27 -13.62 7.59 -17.28
C HIS A 27 -13.71 8.27 -15.89
N GLN A 28 -14.83 8.08 -15.20
CA GLN A 28 -14.97 8.43 -13.78
C GLN A 28 -14.10 7.53 -12.92
N VAL A 29 -13.68 8.03 -11.75
CA VAL A 29 -12.90 7.27 -10.77
C VAL A 29 -13.76 6.98 -9.54
N PRO A 30 -14.75 6.07 -9.62
CA PRO A 30 -15.63 5.79 -8.50
C PRO A 30 -14.87 5.05 -7.39
N SER A 31 -15.42 5.12 -6.18
CA SER A 31 -15.03 4.24 -5.09
C SER A 31 -16.27 3.57 -4.52
N GLU A 32 -16.14 2.30 -4.19
CA GLU A 32 -17.24 1.47 -3.70
C GLU A 32 -16.76 0.67 -2.47
N VAL A 33 -17.67 0.39 -1.55
CA VAL A 33 -17.43 -0.48 -0.40
C VAL A 33 -18.36 -1.68 -0.43
N TYR A 34 -17.80 -2.87 -0.31
CA TYR A 34 -18.54 -4.11 -0.16
C TYR A 34 -18.81 -4.40 1.31
N HIS A 35 -20.06 -4.70 1.60
CA HIS A 35 -20.52 -5.19 2.89
C HIS A 35 -20.80 -6.70 2.76
N PRO A 36 -19.93 -7.57 3.31
CA PRO A 36 -20.13 -9.02 3.18
C PRO A 36 -21.38 -9.55 3.88
N GLU A 37 -21.84 -8.86 4.94
CA GLU A 37 -23.01 -9.26 5.74
C GLU A 37 -24.31 -9.32 4.93
N ASN A 38 -24.44 -8.45 3.92
CA ASN A 38 -25.63 -8.36 3.08
C ASN A 38 -25.35 -8.56 1.58
N ASP A 39 -24.10 -8.86 1.20
CA ASP A 39 -23.64 -9.03 -0.19
C ASP A 39 -23.94 -7.83 -1.09
N ILE A 40 -23.76 -6.60 -0.57
CA ILE A 40 -24.06 -5.35 -1.30
C ILE A 40 -22.84 -4.46 -1.41
N TRP A 41 -22.72 -3.79 -2.57
CA TRP A 41 -21.77 -2.71 -2.82
C TRP A 41 -22.46 -1.35 -2.65
N TYR A 42 -21.80 -0.42 -1.96
CA TYR A 42 -22.26 0.97 -1.79
C TYR A 42 -21.24 1.96 -2.35
N PRO A 43 -21.69 3.05 -3.01
CA PRO A 43 -20.80 4.12 -3.43
C PRO A 43 -20.24 4.85 -2.20
N VAL A 44 -18.95 5.20 -2.24
CA VAL A 44 -18.27 5.99 -1.22
C VAL A 44 -17.41 7.06 -1.88
N SER A 45 -17.39 8.27 -1.31
CA SER A 45 -16.61 9.40 -1.85
C SER A 45 -15.82 10.15 -0.81
N ASN A 46 -16.19 10.03 0.46
CA ASN A 46 -15.61 10.76 1.58
C ASN A 46 -14.65 9.89 2.38
N GLY A 47 -14.03 10.48 3.39
CA GLY A 47 -13.33 9.70 4.40
C GLY A 47 -12.07 9.01 3.90
N MET A 48 -11.91 7.74 4.27
CA MET A 48 -10.84 6.84 3.85
C MET A 48 -10.51 6.93 2.34
N VAL A 49 -11.50 6.89 1.46
CA VAL A 49 -11.29 6.81 0.00
C VAL A 49 -11.01 8.17 -0.66
N SER A 50 -11.44 9.26 -0.03
CA SER A 50 -11.32 10.64 -0.55
C SER A 50 -9.86 11.06 -0.76
N GLY A 51 -8.95 10.54 0.06
CA GLY A 51 -7.52 10.81 -0.02
C GLY A 51 -6.72 9.82 -0.86
N TRP A 52 -7.30 8.72 -1.35
CA TRP A 52 -6.55 7.66 -2.02
C TRP A 52 -6.01 8.12 -3.37
N ARG A 53 -4.69 8.28 -3.42
CA ARG A 53 -3.92 8.53 -4.64
C ARG A 53 -2.85 7.46 -4.89
N ASN A 54 -2.44 6.74 -3.85
CA ASN A 54 -1.36 5.77 -3.86
C ASN A 54 -1.78 4.49 -3.12
N SER A 55 -0.98 3.43 -3.24
CA SER A 55 -1.15 2.18 -2.50
C SER A 55 -1.20 2.40 -0.99
N SER A 56 -1.91 1.50 -0.30
CA SER A 56 -2.08 1.51 1.16
C SER A 56 -1.86 0.10 1.71
N ALA A 57 -1.48 0.04 2.99
CA ALA A 57 -1.09 -1.19 3.65
C ALA A 57 -1.59 -1.18 5.09
N PHE A 58 -2.07 -2.33 5.55
CA PHE A 58 -2.46 -2.54 6.94
C PHE A 58 -1.31 -3.18 7.71
N LEU A 59 -0.98 -2.64 8.87
CA LEU A 59 0.07 -3.15 9.76
C LEU A 59 -0.29 -2.77 11.20
N ASP A 60 -0.17 -3.71 12.13
CA ASP A 60 -0.36 -3.49 13.57
C ASP A 60 -1.64 -2.71 13.93
N GLY A 61 -2.77 -3.08 13.32
CA GLY A 61 -4.08 -2.45 13.56
C GLY A 61 -4.31 -1.12 12.84
N HIS A 62 -3.29 -0.59 12.14
CA HIS A 62 -3.34 0.72 11.52
C HIS A 62 -3.27 0.62 9.99
N LEU A 63 -4.00 1.52 9.33
CA LEU A 63 -3.98 1.65 7.87
C LEU A 63 -3.08 2.81 7.46
N TYR A 64 -2.03 2.50 6.70
CA TYR A 64 -1.05 3.45 6.20
C TYR A 64 -1.20 3.65 4.70
N ALA A 65 -0.81 4.82 4.20
CA ALA A 65 -0.70 5.08 2.77
C ALA A 65 0.52 5.96 2.46
N LEU A 66 0.99 5.90 1.21
CA LEU A 66 2.03 6.80 0.74
C LEU A 66 1.48 8.22 0.55
N ASP A 67 2.15 9.20 1.13
CA ASP A 67 1.85 10.63 0.99
C ASP A 67 2.77 11.34 -0.01
N CYS A 68 3.81 10.63 -0.50
CA CYS A 68 4.68 11.10 -1.59
C CYS A 68 4.86 10.03 -2.67
N LYS A 69 5.05 10.46 -3.93
CA LYS A 69 5.13 9.58 -5.10
C LYS A 69 6.33 8.63 -5.06
N ASP A 70 7.45 9.06 -4.48
CA ASP A 70 8.65 8.23 -4.27
C ASP A 70 8.60 7.43 -2.95
N GLY A 71 7.49 7.52 -2.22
CA GLY A 71 7.29 6.87 -0.93
C GLY A 71 8.10 7.45 0.22
N CYS A 72 8.67 8.66 0.11
CA CYS A 72 9.48 9.25 1.19
C CYS A 72 8.66 9.76 2.39
N LYS A 73 7.31 9.78 2.28
CA LYS A 73 6.36 10.22 3.31
C LYS A 73 5.20 9.25 3.43
N LEU A 74 4.79 8.98 4.66
CA LEU A 74 3.66 8.14 5.03
C LEU A 74 2.61 8.95 5.77
N ARG A 75 1.35 8.56 5.58
CA ARG A 75 0.20 9.04 6.32
C ARG A 75 -0.57 7.87 6.91
N ILE A 76 -1.29 8.12 7.99
CA ILE A 76 -2.07 7.13 8.74
C ILE A 76 -3.54 7.52 8.71
N TYR A 77 -4.44 6.53 8.65
CA TYR A 77 -5.88 6.74 8.71
C TYR A 77 -6.38 6.67 10.15
N ASN A 78 -7.18 7.65 10.55
CA ASN A 78 -7.87 7.70 11.83
C ASN A 78 -9.36 7.42 11.59
N SER A 79 -9.87 6.32 12.17
CA SER A 79 -11.26 5.89 12.02
C SER A 79 -12.26 6.77 12.76
N ASP A 80 -11.85 7.38 13.88
CA ASP A 80 -12.74 8.17 14.72
C ASP A 80 -13.15 9.47 14.04
N THR A 81 -12.25 10.02 13.22
CA THR A 81 -12.45 11.26 12.47
C THR A 81 -12.69 11.02 10.98
N ASP A 82 -12.62 9.76 10.54
CA ASP A 82 -12.66 9.34 9.13
C ASP A 82 -11.69 10.18 8.26
N SER A 83 -10.45 10.34 8.72
CA SER A 83 -9.50 11.27 8.09
C SER A 83 -8.08 10.72 8.03
N TRP A 84 -7.26 11.32 7.15
CA TRP A 84 -5.84 11.00 7.00
C TRP A 84 -4.98 12.08 7.64
N SER A 85 -3.95 11.68 8.38
CA SER A 85 -2.96 12.59 8.96
C SER A 85 -1.54 12.20 8.57
N LYS A 86 -0.63 13.19 8.51
CA LYS A 86 0.80 12.94 8.28
C LYS A 86 1.35 12.12 9.44
N HIS A 87 2.20 11.16 9.14
CA HIS A 87 2.76 10.26 10.16
C HIS A 87 4.28 10.23 10.16
N ILE A 88 4.91 9.78 9.07
CA ILE A 88 6.38 9.66 8.99
C ILE A 88 6.88 10.39 7.73
N ASP A 89 7.98 11.13 7.89
CA ASP A 89 8.66 11.83 6.79
C ASP A 89 10.15 11.54 6.88
N SER A 90 10.70 10.84 5.88
CA SER A 90 12.15 10.57 5.79
C SER A 90 13.00 11.82 5.64
N LYS A 91 12.39 12.96 5.26
CA LYS A 91 13.07 14.22 4.87
C LYS A 91 14.01 14.08 3.68
N LEU A 92 14.10 12.90 3.07
CA LEU A 92 14.97 12.56 1.95
C LEU A 92 14.14 12.25 0.72
N HIS A 93 13.66 13.30 0.05
CA HIS A 93 12.97 13.15 -1.23
C HIS A 93 13.99 12.78 -2.31
N MET A 94 13.79 11.63 -2.97
CA MET A 94 14.71 11.15 -4.00
C MET A 94 14.49 11.82 -5.36
N GLY A 95 13.34 12.46 -5.55
CA GLY A 95 13.00 13.23 -6.75
C GLY A 95 11.72 12.77 -7.43
N SER A 96 11.40 13.41 -8.55
CA SER A 96 10.13 13.28 -9.26
C SER A 96 10.17 12.34 -10.49
N SER A 97 11.31 11.70 -10.76
CA SER A 97 11.47 10.81 -11.90
C SER A 97 10.58 9.56 -11.77
N ARG A 98 10.02 9.10 -12.90
CA ARG A 98 9.23 7.86 -12.96
C ARG A 98 9.96 6.64 -12.41
N ALA A 99 11.29 6.61 -12.54
CA ALA A 99 12.11 5.53 -12.00
C ALA A 99 12.08 5.45 -10.47
N LEU A 100 11.80 6.56 -9.78
CA LEU A 100 11.79 6.63 -8.31
C LEU A 100 10.39 6.47 -7.72
N GLU A 101 9.36 6.43 -8.56
CA GLU A 101 7.98 6.24 -8.10
C GLU A 101 7.82 4.90 -7.41
N ALA A 102 7.16 4.94 -6.25
CA ALA A 102 6.73 3.76 -5.53
C ALA A 102 5.67 3.04 -6.37
N THR A 103 5.93 1.76 -6.63
CA THR A 103 5.08 0.88 -7.44
C THR A 103 4.34 -0.15 -6.58
N ALA A 104 4.87 -0.45 -5.39
CA ALA A 104 4.19 -1.27 -4.40
C ALA A 104 4.46 -0.77 -2.97
N PHE A 105 3.46 -0.99 -2.11
CA PHE A 105 3.51 -0.70 -0.68
C PHE A 105 2.80 -1.84 0.07
N LEU A 106 3.52 -2.54 0.95
CA LEU A 106 2.98 -3.73 1.62
C LEU A 106 3.64 -3.96 2.99
N PRO A 107 2.97 -4.63 3.93
CA PRO A 107 3.61 -5.10 5.15
C PRO A 107 4.57 -6.26 4.85
N LEU A 108 5.75 -6.25 5.46
CA LEU A 108 6.74 -7.32 5.38
C LEU A 108 7.56 -7.38 6.67
N ASN A 109 7.50 -8.52 7.37
CA ASN A 109 8.23 -8.76 8.63
C ASN A 109 8.03 -7.69 9.71
N GLY A 110 6.77 -7.25 9.93
CA GLY A 110 6.46 -6.22 10.93
C GLY A 110 6.88 -4.79 10.54
N LYS A 111 7.35 -4.58 9.32
CA LYS A 111 7.69 -3.26 8.75
C LYS A 111 6.87 -2.98 7.50
N LEU A 112 6.81 -1.73 7.08
CA LEU A 112 6.22 -1.35 5.79
C LEU A 112 7.28 -1.33 4.70
N CYS A 113 7.05 -2.05 3.62
CA CYS A 113 7.98 -2.17 2.50
C CYS A 113 7.51 -1.32 1.32
N ILE A 114 8.42 -0.53 0.76
CA ILE A 114 8.21 0.32 -0.41
C ILE A 114 9.11 -0.16 -1.53
N ILE A 115 8.50 -0.56 -2.64
CA ILE A 115 9.20 -0.99 -3.85
C ILE A 115 9.01 0.09 -4.90
N ARG A 116 10.09 0.48 -5.59
CA ARG A 116 10.08 1.51 -6.63
C ARG A 116 10.34 0.93 -8.01
N ASN A 117 10.02 1.70 -9.06
CA ASN A 117 10.24 1.29 -10.45
C ASN A 117 11.72 1.00 -10.79
N ASN A 118 12.66 1.67 -10.12
CA ASN A 118 14.10 1.40 -10.24
C ASN A 118 14.57 0.21 -9.39
N MET A 119 13.63 -0.56 -8.84
CA MET A 119 13.88 -1.75 -8.04
C MET A 119 14.57 -1.48 -6.70
N ARG A 120 14.63 -0.21 -6.26
CA ARG A 120 15.02 0.09 -4.88
C ARG A 120 13.92 -0.29 -3.91
N ILE A 121 14.29 -1.00 -2.86
CA ILE A 121 13.39 -1.43 -1.79
C ILE A 121 13.80 -0.75 -0.49
N THR A 122 12.85 -0.07 0.15
CA THR A 122 13.05 0.54 1.48
C THR A 122 12.01 0.00 2.44
N MET A 123 12.48 -0.42 3.62
CA MET A 123 11.66 -0.86 4.74
C MET A 123 11.50 0.29 5.72
N VAL A 124 10.31 0.46 6.29
CA VAL A 124 9.98 1.49 7.26
C VAL A 124 9.47 0.83 8.53
N ASP A 125 10.18 1.05 9.62
CA ASP A 125 9.82 0.55 10.95
C ASP A 125 8.93 1.58 11.66
N VAL A 126 7.61 1.41 11.53
CA VAL A 126 6.64 2.37 12.10
C VAL A 126 6.51 2.27 13.62
N SER A 127 6.92 1.16 14.22
CA SER A 127 6.86 0.99 15.69
C SER A 127 7.76 1.98 16.44
N LYS A 128 8.81 2.48 15.77
CA LYS A 128 9.78 3.41 16.36
C LYS A 128 9.35 4.87 16.26
N SER A 129 8.31 5.22 15.51
CA SER A 129 7.91 6.62 15.34
C SER A 129 7.22 7.21 16.58
N ASP A 130 6.68 6.37 17.45
CA ASP A 130 5.94 6.82 18.65
C ASP A 130 6.87 7.17 19.83
N ASN A 131 8.15 6.82 19.74
CA ASN A 131 9.15 7.22 20.71
C ASN A 131 9.50 8.69 20.47
N ALA A 132 8.95 9.59 21.28
CA ALA A 132 9.01 11.05 21.20
C ALA A 132 10.40 11.71 21.34
N GLY A 133 11.46 11.05 20.86
CA GLY A 133 12.75 11.67 20.57
C GLY A 133 12.87 11.92 19.07
N GLU A 134 13.77 12.80 18.67
CA GLU A 134 14.11 13.06 17.26
C GLU A 134 14.75 11.79 16.65
N VAL A 135 13.92 10.83 16.25
CA VAL A 135 14.39 9.57 15.66
C VAL A 135 15.02 9.88 14.32
N ILE A 136 16.32 9.59 14.22
CA ILE A 136 17.10 9.78 12.99
C ILE A 136 16.44 8.97 11.88
N ALA A 137 16.24 9.57 10.70
CA ALA A 137 15.61 8.92 9.55
C ALA A 137 16.24 7.54 9.23
N ASP A 138 17.55 7.40 9.43
CA ASP A 138 18.29 6.14 9.22
C ASP A 138 17.86 4.99 10.15
N GLN A 139 17.27 5.27 11.32
CA GLN A 139 16.76 4.23 12.24
C GLN A 139 15.36 3.74 11.87
N LEU A 140 14.60 4.59 11.17
CA LEU A 140 13.24 4.30 10.69
C LEU A 140 13.25 3.68 9.30
N TRP A 141 14.17 4.11 8.44
CA TRP A 141 14.20 3.76 7.01
C TRP A 141 15.44 2.94 6.67
N GLU A 142 15.23 1.72 6.21
CA GLU A 142 16.31 0.79 5.85
C GLU A 142 16.21 0.41 4.37
N THR A 143 17.23 0.73 3.56
CA THR A 143 17.24 0.35 2.14
C THR A 143 17.96 -0.98 1.96
N ILE A 144 17.20 -2.03 1.64
CA ILE A 144 17.70 -3.42 1.60
C ILE A 144 18.00 -3.93 0.19
N ALA A 145 17.59 -3.22 -0.87
CA ALA A 145 17.93 -3.58 -2.25
C ALA A 145 18.11 -2.35 -3.16
N GLY A 146 19.13 -2.43 -4.02
CA GLY A 146 19.50 -1.45 -5.06
C GLY A 146 20.40 -2.09 -6.12
N LYS A 147 20.73 -1.35 -7.20
CA LYS A 147 21.49 -1.82 -8.40
C LYS A 147 22.47 -2.96 -8.07
N GLY A 148 22.15 -4.19 -8.49
CA GLY A 148 23.01 -5.38 -8.36
C GLY A 148 22.47 -6.52 -7.48
N GLN A 149 21.74 -6.21 -6.40
CA GLN A 149 21.26 -7.22 -5.41
C GLN A 149 19.91 -7.87 -5.77
N PHE A 150 19.24 -7.38 -6.80
CA PHE A 150 17.81 -7.63 -7.05
C PHE A 150 17.49 -8.98 -7.69
N LYS A 151 18.43 -9.58 -8.45
CA LYS A 151 18.19 -10.87 -9.12
C LYS A 151 17.87 -11.98 -8.12
N ASN A 152 18.58 -12.01 -6.99
CA ASN A 152 18.39 -13.03 -5.96
C ASN A 152 17.13 -12.76 -5.14
N PHE A 153 16.79 -11.49 -4.87
CA PHE A 153 15.59 -11.12 -4.13
C PHE A 153 14.31 -11.53 -4.87
N VAL A 154 14.18 -11.22 -6.16
CA VAL A 154 13.01 -11.63 -6.95
C VAL A 154 12.99 -13.13 -7.18
N ALA A 155 14.13 -13.78 -7.38
CA ALA A 155 14.17 -15.24 -7.46
C ALA A 155 13.65 -15.91 -6.18
N ASN A 156 14.01 -15.38 -5.01
CA ASN A 156 13.56 -15.89 -3.70
C ASN A 156 12.10 -15.53 -3.39
N LEU A 157 11.65 -14.35 -3.80
CA LEU A 157 10.25 -13.93 -3.63
C LEU A 157 9.33 -14.71 -4.57
N LEU A 158 9.72 -14.90 -5.84
CA LEU A 158 8.94 -15.70 -6.78
C LEU A 158 8.97 -17.18 -6.45
N SER A 159 10.05 -17.71 -5.87
CA SER A 159 10.08 -19.10 -5.42
C SER A 159 9.14 -19.37 -4.25
N SER A 160 8.87 -18.38 -3.39
CA SER A 160 7.87 -18.52 -2.32
C SER A 160 6.43 -18.45 -2.83
N PHE A 161 6.15 -17.69 -3.90
CA PHE A 161 4.83 -17.62 -4.54
C PHE A 161 4.56 -18.75 -5.55
N ALA A 162 5.58 -19.23 -6.26
CA ALA A 162 5.48 -20.27 -7.28
C ALA A 162 5.43 -21.67 -6.65
N GLY A 163 4.37 -21.96 -5.90
CA GLY A 163 4.02 -23.33 -5.55
C GLY A 163 3.72 -24.13 -6.83
N ARG A 164 4.71 -24.88 -7.33
CA ARG A 164 4.71 -25.99 -8.33
C ARG A 164 3.79 -25.93 -9.58
N ASN A 165 2.98 -24.92 -9.84
CA ASN A 165 2.03 -24.93 -10.96
C ASN A 165 2.18 -23.74 -11.91
N ARG A 166 2.28 -24.10 -13.20
CA ARG A 166 2.49 -23.22 -14.37
C ARG A 166 1.22 -22.46 -14.77
N LEU A 167 0.69 -21.59 -13.91
CA LEU A 167 -0.38 -20.69 -14.30
C LEU A 167 0.15 -19.26 -14.49
N LYS A 168 -0.22 -18.64 -15.62
CA LYS A 168 -0.07 -17.19 -15.82
C LYS A 168 -1.06 -16.49 -14.89
N CYS A 169 -0.60 -16.12 -13.70
CA CYS A 169 -1.37 -15.34 -12.75
C CYS A 169 -0.97 -13.86 -12.86
N HIS A 170 -1.94 -12.98 -13.07
CA HIS A 170 -1.78 -11.55 -12.90
C HIS A 170 -2.33 -11.17 -11.52
N ILE A 171 -1.44 -11.04 -10.54
CA ILE A 171 -1.80 -10.50 -9.23
C ILE A 171 -1.94 -8.99 -9.40
N LEU A 172 -3.18 -8.51 -9.50
CA LEU A 172 -3.50 -7.07 -9.62
C LEU A 172 -3.43 -6.36 -8.27
N HIS A 173 -3.70 -7.09 -7.18
CA HIS A 173 -3.69 -6.59 -5.82
C HIS A 173 -3.52 -7.78 -4.85
N CYS A 174 -2.68 -7.65 -3.82
CA CYS A 174 -2.52 -8.67 -2.78
C CYS A 174 -2.43 -7.95 -1.43
N GLN A 175 -3.34 -8.28 -0.52
CA GLN A 175 -3.31 -7.84 0.86
C GLN A 175 -3.20 -9.07 1.74
N VAL A 176 -2.20 -9.09 2.62
CA VAL A 176 -2.08 -10.13 3.64
C VAL A 176 -3.01 -9.75 4.80
N LEU A 177 -3.98 -10.61 5.09
CA LEU A 177 -4.84 -10.49 6.26
C LEU A 177 -4.16 -11.28 7.39
N GLN A 178 -3.72 -10.61 8.45
CA GLN A 178 -3.32 -11.29 9.68
C GLN A 178 -4.59 -11.56 10.51
N ALA A 179 -4.70 -12.79 10.99
CA ALA A 179 -5.75 -13.25 11.90
C ALA A 179 -5.26 -13.20 13.35
#